data_AF-A0A7S0BFP8-F1
#
_entry.id   AF-A0A7S0BFP8-F1
#
_cell.length_a   1.000
_cell.length_b   1.000
_cell.length_c   1.000
_cell.angle_alpha   90.00
_cell.angle_beta   90.00
_cell.angle_gamma   90.00
#
_symmetry.space_group_name_H-M   'P 1'
#
loop_
_entity.id
_entity.type
_entity.pdbx_description
1 polymer ?
#
loop_
_entity_poly.entity_id
_entity_poly.type
_entity_poly.pdbx_seq_one_letter_code
_entity_poly.pdbx_strand_id
1 'polypeptide(L)'
;MKRVRQFPDVTVLAFHDDISLVAPVRQLDSVLRWSQEHLRRIGAKLQLAKCTILHHPEVVSEVAQQPNLASLARTTEGLCLHGVPMGTTTYVAQQTRRLPLEHERLIEGILRLSADALPQQLCLFRYCASGRSTYLLRALDAAAGAVLAREVDARSLQVLSRICGPLHDHPLLSAGDAKLVQTQIQLPCRWGGLGFSSQARIQPAAAVDAWLQLFRGPLADLTPTLRLKQLLLNTADPATSPTTLTALAAEIRHLLRTVSENLPADCSPSVARTTTWDGLLNQICAQRPTPPTETTADDPPRPLTRAQRAFANVLHCVAYQDIIDYPTVPAYARSRLRSATAGASATWFRDIPSASATFVTTQQLITNIRQLLGVPLTAHRPSEPCSSCRHTHDVYGYQLLHRCSRSTRMRIHRHNELVRTVARLLRGWGFTDVVVEPGPMSEETPQREPDIQAIHPRTHRTLFFDVVVTSPFLTRRFQRTAARMGCAANTAAQRKMHKYSGIVTDPEDFVPIAIETYGRLATRTMADLRRLTRHLDSDFTILSRAI
;
A
#
# COMPACT_ATOMS: atom_id res chain seq x y z
N MET A 1 -11.52 -1.57 28.15
CA MET A 1 -11.29 -0.87 29.43
C MET A 1 -12.05 -1.59 30.51
N LYS A 2 -11.42 -1.90 31.66
CA LYS A 2 -12.10 -2.46 32.83
C LYS A 2 -12.00 -1.44 33.96
N ARG A 3 -13.13 -1.06 34.55
CA ARG A 3 -13.13 -0.29 35.81
C ARG A 3 -12.75 -1.24 36.93
N VAL A 4 -11.88 -0.81 37.84
CA VAL A 4 -11.60 -1.57 39.05
C VAL A 4 -12.79 -1.34 39.98
N ARG A 5 -13.54 -2.39 40.34
CA ARG A 5 -14.74 -2.27 41.20
C ARG A 5 -14.46 -1.50 42.51
N GLN A 6 -13.23 -1.57 43.00
CA GLN A 6 -12.77 -0.93 44.22
C GLN A 6 -12.38 0.55 44.04
N PHE A 7 -12.16 1.00 42.81
CA PHE A 7 -11.83 2.39 42.47
C PHE A 7 -12.63 2.85 41.24
N PRO A 8 -13.87 3.32 41.42
CA PRO A 8 -14.78 3.63 40.31
C PRO A 8 -14.29 4.80 39.44
N ASP A 9 -13.50 5.72 40.01
CA ASP A 9 -12.92 6.88 39.33
C ASP A 9 -11.57 6.58 38.65
N VAL A 10 -11.09 5.34 38.75
CA VAL A 10 -9.79 4.94 38.20
C VAL A 10 -9.99 4.20 36.89
N THR A 11 -9.35 4.71 35.86
CA THR A 11 -9.30 4.08 34.55
C THR A 11 -7.99 3.32 34.40
N VAL A 12 -8.11 2.03 34.06
CA VAL A 12 -6.97 1.15 33.79
C VAL A 12 -6.91 0.86 32.30
N LEU A 13 -5.77 1.20 31.71
CA LEU A 13 -5.37 0.82 30.36
C LEU A 13 -4.21 -0.17 30.50
N ALA A 14 -4.39 -1.38 30.00
CA ALA A 14 -3.37 -2.42 30.07
C ALA A 14 -3.19 -3.07 28.71
N PHE A 15 -1.94 -3.22 28.30
CA PHE A 15 -1.54 -4.01 27.14
C PHE A 15 -0.32 -4.84 27.54
N HIS A 16 -0.52 -6.16 27.68
CA HIS A 16 0.45 -7.04 28.34
C HIS A 16 0.87 -6.51 29.72
N ASP A 17 2.16 -6.30 29.94
CA ASP A 17 2.78 -5.82 31.18
C ASP A 17 2.81 -4.28 31.30
N ASP A 18 2.56 -3.56 30.19
CA ASP A 18 2.43 -2.11 30.19
C ASP A 18 1.04 -1.69 30.71
N ILE A 19 1.01 -1.19 31.95
CA ILE A 19 -0.20 -0.73 32.63
C ILE A 19 -0.13 0.78 32.86
N SER A 20 -1.10 1.49 32.32
CA SER A 20 -1.31 2.92 32.55
C SER A 20 -2.57 3.14 33.38
N LEU A 21 -2.45 3.97 34.42
CA LEU A 21 -3.51 4.28 35.36
C LEU A 21 -3.83 5.77 35.28
N VAL A 22 -5.10 6.10 35.10
CA VAL A 22 -5.60 7.47 35.18
C VAL A 22 -6.49 7.54 36.41
N ALA A 23 -6.10 8.36 37.39
CA ALA A 23 -6.76 8.46 38.68
C ALA A 23 -6.71 9.91 39.19
N PRO A 24 -7.70 10.34 40.00
CA PRO A 24 -7.58 11.58 40.76
C PRO A 24 -6.35 11.55 41.67
N VAL A 25 -5.67 12.69 41.83
CA VAL A 25 -4.42 12.79 42.62
C VAL A 25 -4.62 12.17 44.00
N ARG A 26 -5.69 12.52 44.71
CA ARG A 26 -6.04 11.98 46.05
C ARG A 26 -6.13 10.45 46.14
N GLN A 27 -6.34 9.74 45.03
CA GLN A 27 -6.46 8.28 45.00
C GLN A 27 -5.15 7.58 44.55
N LEU A 28 -4.19 8.31 43.97
CA LEU A 28 -3.04 7.72 43.28
C LEU A 28 -2.14 6.90 44.21
N ASP A 29 -1.89 7.36 45.43
CA ASP A 29 -1.16 6.62 46.48
C ASP A 29 -1.82 5.27 46.83
N SER A 30 -3.13 5.30 47.06
CA SER A 30 -3.93 4.11 47.40
C SER A 30 -3.97 3.11 46.24
N VAL A 31 -4.10 3.61 45.01
CA VAL A 31 -4.09 2.80 43.79
C VAL A 31 -2.72 2.16 43.56
N LEU A 32 -1.62 2.88 43.80
CA LEU A 32 -0.27 2.34 43.68
C LEU A 32 -0.03 1.21 44.69
N ARG A 33 -0.39 1.41 45.97
CA ARG A 33 -0.29 0.37 47.00
C ARG A 33 -1.13 -0.85 46.67
N TRP A 34 -2.37 -0.63 46.24
CA TRP A 34 -3.26 -1.71 45.81
C TRP A 34 -2.66 -2.49 44.63
N SER A 35 -2.09 -1.79 43.65
CA SER A 35 -1.47 -2.42 42.48
C SER A 35 -0.24 -3.25 42.87
N GLN A 36 0.61 -2.76 43.76
CA GLN A 36 1.77 -3.52 44.26
C GLN A 36 1.35 -4.80 44.98
N GLU A 37 0.32 -4.71 45.84
CA GLU A 37 -0.21 -5.85 46.56
C GLU A 37 -0.85 -6.87 45.62
N HIS A 38 -1.64 -6.40 44.65
CA HIS A 38 -2.28 -7.27 43.67
C HIS A 38 -1.26 -7.99 42.77
N LEU A 39 -0.22 -7.27 42.31
CA LEU A 39 0.87 -7.85 41.53
C LEU A 39 1.62 -8.91 42.33
N ARG A 40 1.91 -8.66 43.63
CA ARG A 40 2.57 -9.65 44.50
C ARG A 40 1.80 -10.96 44.59
N ARG A 41 0.46 -10.90 44.66
CA ARG A 41 -0.39 -12.11 44.75
C ARG A 41 -0.32 -13.00 43.51
N ILE A 42 -0.04 -12.43 42.35
CA ILE A 42 0.14 -13.17 41.09
C ILE A 42 1.63 -13.47 40.80
N GLY A 43 2.52 -13.26 41.78
CA GLY A 43 3.96 -13.50 41.62
C GLY A 43 4.69 -12.44 40.76
N ALA A 44 4.04 -11.31 40.48
CA ALA A 44 4.62 -10.21 39.71
C ALA A 44 5.11 -9.07 40.63
N LYS A 45 6.04 -8.25 40.13
CA LYS A 45 6.56 -7.08 40.84
C LYS A 45 6.50 -5.84 39.96
N LEU A 46 6.06 -4.73 40.55
CA LEU A 46 6.10 -3.43 39.89
C LEU A 46 7.54 -2.92 39.81
N GLN A 47 8.02 -2.60 38.61
CA GLN A 47 9.34 -2.00 38.40
C GLN A 47 9.25 -0.47 38.55
N LEU A 48 9.35 0.03 39.78
CA LEU A 48 9.20 1.45 40.11
C LEU A 48 10.11 2.38 39.27
N ALA A 49 11.31 1.93 38.92
CA ALA A 49 12.24 2.70 38.09
C ALA A 49 11.74 2.97 36.65
N LYS A 50 10.75 2.20 36.17
CA LYS A 50 10.08 2.42 34.87
C LYS A 50 8.75 3.17 35.01
N CYS A 51 8.28 3.41 36.24
CA CYS A 51 7.02 4.08 36.49
C CYS A 51 7.22 5.59 36.54
N THR A 52 6.40 6.31 35.77
CA THR A 52 6.44 7.77 35.68
C THR A 52 5.04 8.33 35.88
N ILE A 53 4.93 9.40 36.66
CA ILE A 53 3.69 10.15 36.86
C ILE A 53 3.70 11.35 35.92
N LEU A 54 2.75 11.37 34.98
CA LEU A 54 2.40 12.60 34.26
C LEU A 54 1.27 13.30 35.02
N HIS A 55 1.45 14.59 35.30
CA HIS A 55 0.44 15.39 35.99
C HIS A 55 0.39 16.82 35.46
N HIS A 56 -0.74 17.50 35.68
CA HIS A 56 -0.87 18.92 35.36
C HIS A 56 0.06 19.78 36.27
N PRO A 57 0.60 20.91 35.79
CA PRO A 57 1.42 21.80 36.62
C PRO A 57 0.71 22.30 37.89
N GLU A 58 -0.61 22.43 37.86
CA GLU A 58 -1.37 22.94 39.01
C GLU A 58 -1.40 21.98 40.20
N VAL A 59 -1.23 20.68 39.96
CA VAL A 59 -1.31 19.65 41.02
C VAL A 59 0.05 19.16 41.49
N VAL A 60 1.15 19.85 41.12
CA VAL A 60 2.53 19.48 41.51
C VAL A 60 2.65 19.33 43.03
N SER A 61 2.13 20.30 43.78
CA SER A 61 2.21 20.32 45.25
C SER A 61 1.43 19.17 45.88
N GLU A 62 0.24 18.86 45.37
CA GLU A 62 -0.59 17.75 45.86
C GLU A 62 0.07 16.39 45.58
N VAL A 63 0.67 16.21 44.40
CA VAL A 63 1.42 14.99 44.06
C VAL A 63 2.67 14.87 44.93
N ALA A 64 3.34 15.99 45.24
CA ALA A 64 4.54 15.99 46.07
C ALA A 64 4.29 15.63 47.53
N GLN A 65 3.11 15.95 48.05
CA GLN A 65 2.70 15.62 49.43
C GLN A 65 2.39 14.13 49.64
N GLN A 66 2.31 13.32 48.59
CA GLN A 66 2.01 11.89 48.72
C GLN A 66 3.28 11.05 48.92
N PRO A 67 3.42 10.36 50.07
CA PRO A 67 4.67 9.74 50.47
C PRO A 67 5.10 8.57 49.58
N ASN A 68 4.18 7.72 49.10
CA ASN A 68 4.58 6.58 48.25
C ASN A 68 4.86 7.00 46.79
N LEU A 69 4.47 8.20 46.39
CA LEU A 69 4.77 8.76 45.08
C LEU A 69 6.12 9.47 45.01
N ALA A 70 6.81 9.68 46.13
CA ALA A 70 8.12 10.35 46.19
C ALA A 70 9.21 9.59 45.43
N SER A 71 9.08 8.26 45.35
CA SER A 71 10.06 7.38 44.70
C SER A 71 9.89 7.25 43.18
N LEU A 72 8.83 7.84 42.61
CA LEU A 72 8.52 7.74 41.18
C LEU A 72 9.03 8.95 40.41
N ALA A 73 9.47 8.72 39.16
CA ALA A 73 9.78 9.82 38.25
C ALA A 73 8.50 10.64 37.97
N ARG A 74 8.65 11.95 37.83
CA ARG A 74 7.53 12.88 37.61
C ARG A 74 7.81 13.77 36.42
N THR A 75 6.77 14.08 35.66
CA THR A 75 6.85 14.96 34.49
C THR A 75 5.56 15.76 34.36
N THR A 76 5.70 17.03 34.01
CA THR A 76 4.58 17.90 33.60
C THR A 76 4.54 18.08 32.09
N GLU A 77 5.61 17.72 31.38
CA GLU A 77 5.74 17.97 29.95
C GLU A 77 5.07 16.88 29.11
N GLY A 78 5.21 15.62 29.50
CA GLY A 78 4.69 14.48 28.73
C GLY A 78 5.41 13.16 28.96
N LEU A 79 4.86 12.09 28.37
CA LEU A 79 5.40 10.73 28.36
C LEU A 79 5.06 10.01 27.05
N CYS A 80 5.72 8.88 26.77
CA CYS A 80 5.40 8.01 25.64
C CYS A 80 4.64 6.77 26.12
N LEU A 81 3.41 6.55 25.65
CA LEU A 81 2.65 5.30 25.87
C LEU A 81 2.64 4.46 24.60
N HIS A 82 3.13 3.22 24.70
CA HIS A 82 3.24 2.30 23.56
C HIS A 82 3.92 2.94 22.32
N GLY A 83 4.90 3.82 22.57
CA GLY A 83 5.62 4.55 21.53
C GLY A 83 4.91 5.80 20.97
N VAL A 84 3.75 6.18 21.51
CA VAL A 84 3.01 7.40 21.15
C VAL A 84 3.33 8.51 22.16
N PRO A 85 3.89 9.64 21.74
CA PRO A 85 4.13 10.77 22.64
C PRO A 85 2.81 11.46 23.01
N MET A 86 2.65 11.73 24.30
CA MET A 86 1.50 12.44 24.86
C MET A 86 1.97 13.48 25.88
N GLY A 87 1.28 14.60 25.98
CA GLY A 87 1.62 15.69 26.89
C GLY A 87 1.43 17.04 26.22
N THR A 88 2.25 18.01 26.62
CA THR A 88 2.28 19.36 26.06
C THR A 88 2.60 19.34 24.56
N THR A 89 2.10 20.34 23.83
CA THR A 89 2.38 20.53 22.40
C THR A 89 3.89 20.54 22.11
N THR A 90 4.68 21.18 22.98
CA THR A 90 6.14 21.24 22.87
C THR A 90 6.76 19.85 23.00
N TYR A 91 6.36 19.07 24.01
CA TYR A 91 6.85 17.71 24.20
C TYR A 91 6.52 16.82 23.00
N VAL A 92 5.27 16.83 22.55
CA VAL A 92 4.82 16.05 21.40
C VAL A 92 5.60 16.44 20.14
N ALA A 93 5.79 17.74 19.90
CA ALA A 93 6.57 18.23 18.76
C ALA A 93 8.04 17.77 18.82
N GLN A 94 8.67 17.85 20.00
CA GLN A 94 10.05 17.40 20.20
C GLN A 94 10.21 15.89 19.97
N GLN A 95 9.33 15.07 20.54
CA GLN A 95 9.38 13.61 20.32
C GLN A 95 9.10 13.26 18.86
N THR A 96 8.12 13.93 18.24
CA THR A 96 7.78 13.70 16.83
C THR A 96 8.95 13.98 15.90
N ARG A 97 9.79 14.98 16.19
CA ARG A 97 11.03 15.26 15.44
C ARG A 97 12.12 14.19 15.63
N ARG A 98 12.10 13.44 16.73
CA ARG A 98 13.07 12.35 17.01
C ARG A 98 12.72 11.05 16.30
N LEU A 99 11.43 10.76 16.12
CA LEU A 99 10.95 9.50 15.53
C LEU A 99 11.52 9.19 14.12
N PRO A 100 11.66 10.17 13.20
CA PRO A 100 12.32 9.95 11.91
C PRO A 100 13.80 9.56 12.02
N LEU A 101 14.52 10.00 13.05
CA LEU A 101 15.93 9.66 13.28
C LEU A 101 16.09 8.19 13.71
N GLU A 102 15.18 7.69 14.54
CA GLU A 102 15.14 6.26 14.88
C GLU A 102 14.83 5.40 13.66
N HIS A 103 13.95 5.88 12.79
CA HIS A 103 13.63 5.23 11.53
C HIS A 103 14.84 5.17 10.59
N GLU A 104 15.64 6.23 10.54
CA GLU A 104 16.88 6.28 9.76
C GLU A 104 17.92 5.26 10.24
N ARG A 105 18.06 5.00 11.54
CA ARG A 105 19.00 3.97 12.05
C ARG A 105 18.66 2.57 11.53
N LEU A 106 17.38 2.24 11.48
CA LEU A 106 16.91 0.98 10.90
C LEU A 106 17.28 0.89 9.42
N ILE A 107 17.08 2.00 8.69
CA ILE A 107 17.38 2.08 7.27
C ILE A 107 18.89 1.99 7.00
N GLU A 108 19.72 2.67 7.78
CA GLU A 108 21.19 2.55 7.73
C GLU A 108 21.62 1.09 7.92
N GLY A 109 20.95 0.34 8.80
CA GLY A 109 21.15 -1.10 8.93
C GLY A 109 20.86 -1.89 7.64
N ILE A 110 19.80 -1.51 6.91
CA ILE A 110 19.45 -2.13 5.62
C ILE A 110 20.50 -1.77 4.55
N LEU A 111 20.98 -0.53 4.52
CA LEU A 111 21.99 -0.08 3.56
C LEU A 111 23.37 -0.73 3.76
N ARG A 112 23.66 -1.26 4.96
CA ARG A 112 24.89 -2.02 5.27
C ARG A 112 24.88 -3.45 4.75
N LEU A 113 23.73 -3.95 4.27
CA LEU A 113 23.70 -5.24 3.56
C LEU A 113 24.56 -5.15 2.29
N SER A 114 25.11 -6.27 1.82
CA SER A 114 25.93 -6.31 0.60
C SER A 114 25.23 -5.62 -0.58
N ALA A 115 25.99 -4.93 -1.42
CA ALA A 115 25.48 -4.29 -2.65
C ALA A 115 24.86 -5.31 -3.63
N ASP A 116 25.26 -6.58 -3.54
CA ASP A 116 24.68 -7.68 -4.32
C ASP A 116 23.30 -8.12 -3.80
N ALA A 117 22.89 -7.62 -2.62
CA ALA A 117 21.61 -7.91 -1.98
C ALA A 117 20.55 -6.82 -2.22
N LEU A 118 20.66 -6.05 -3.32
CA LEU A 118 19.73 -4.97 -3.67
C LEU A 118 18.24 -5.39 -3.61
N PRO A 119 17.82 -6.54 -4.20
CA PRO A 119 16.43 -6.99 -4.08
C PRO A 119 15.98 -7.17 -2.61
N GLN A 120 16.85 -7.72 -1.77
CA GLN A 120 16.59 -7.94 -0.34
C GLN A 120 16.53 -6.61 0.42
N GLN A 121 17.44 -5.68 0.13
CA GLN A 121 17.42 -4.33 0.70
C GLN A 121 16.11 -3.62 0.41
N LEU A 122 15.64 -3.64 -0.85
CA LEU A 122 14.39 -3.00 -1.23
C LEU A 122 13.16 -3.70 -0.63
N CYS A 123 13.18 -5.04 -0.54
CA CYS A 123 12.10 -5.79 0.09
C CYS A 123 11.98 -5.49 1.59
N LEU A 124 13.10 -5.54 2.32
CA LEU A 124 13.17 -5.17 3.74
C LEU A 124 12.77 -3.72 3.95
N PHE A 125 13.26 -2.82 3.10
CA PHE A 125 12.93 -1.41 3.19
C PHE A 125 11.42 -1.18 3.01
N ARG A 126 10.77 -1.82 2.04
CA ARG A 126 9.30 -1.74 1.87
C ARG A 126 8.53 -2.24 3.08
N TYR A 127 8.97 -3.35 3.67
CA TYR A 127 8.35 -3.91 4.86
C TYR A 127 8.45 -2.96 6.06
N CYS A 128 9.62 -2.33 6.20
CA CYS A 128 9.94 -1.50 7.36
C CYS A 128 9.52 -0.03 7.24
N ALA A 129 9.48 0.54 6.03
CA ALA A 129 9.34 1.98 5.78
C ALA A 129 8.06 2.61 6.35
N SER A 130 6.97 1.84 6.41
CA SER A 130 5.63 2.39 6.66
C SER A 130 4.93 1.89 7.91
N GLY A 131 5.36 0.77 8.52
CA GLY A 131 4.61 0.14 9.62
C GLY A 131 4.47 1.04 10.85
N ARG A 132 5.61 1.50 11.38
CA ARG A 132 5.63 2.34 12.59
C ARG A 132 5.01 3.72 12.35
N SER A 133 5.30 4.35 11.22
CA SER A 133 4.73 5.65 10.85
C SER A 133 3.21 5.57 10.70
N THR A 134 2.67 4.56 10.02
CA THR A 134 1.22 4.36 9.87
C THR A 134 0.51 4.15 11.22
N TYR A 135 1.16 3.50 12.18
CA TYR A 135 0.65 3.40 13.56
C TYR A 135 0.61 4.78 14.23
N LEU A 136 1.71 5.53 14.19
CA LEU A 136 1.83 6.85 14.82
C LEU A 136 0.84 7.86 14.23
N LEU A 137 0.58 7.83 12.92
CA LEU A 137 -0.39 8.75 12.27
C LEU A 137 -1.83 8.56 12.74
N ARG A 138 -2.17 7.40 13.32
CA ARG A 138 -3.49 7.14 13.94
C ARG A 138 -3.56 7.57 15.39
N ALA A 139 -2.43 7.91 16.00
CA ALA A 139 -2.32 8.16 17.42
C ALA A 139 -1.94 9.61 17.74
N LEU A 140 -1.17 10.24 16.85
CA LEU A 140 -0.82 11.66 16.91
C LEU A 140 -1.99 12.55 16.48
N ASP A 141 -1.97 13.79 16.95
CA ASP A 141 -2.81 14.84 16.38
C ASP A 141 -2.44 15.13 14.92
N ALA A 142 -3.34 15.83 14.22
CA ALA A 142 -3.18 16.08 12.79
C ALA A 142 -1.94 16.92 12.47
N ALA A 143 -1.56 17.88 13.32
CA ALA A 143 -0.43 18.75 13.08
C ALA A 143 0.90 18.02 13.28
N ALA A 144 1.06 17.32 14.41
CA ALA A 144 2.24 16.48 14.67
C ALA A 144 2.34 15.34 13.66
N GLY A 145 1.22 14.67 13.35
CA GLY A 145 1.16 13.63 12.33
C GLY A 145 1.59 14.14 10.95
N ALA A 146 1.17 15.34 10.54
CA ALA A 146 1.58 15.92 9.26
C ALA A 146 3.09 16.23 9.19
N VAL A 147 3.69 16.68 10.30
CA VAL A 147 5.15 16.89 10.38
C VAL A 147 5.89 15.56 10.25
N LEU A 148 5.52 14.55 11.06
CA LEU A 148 6.09 13.22 10.99
C LEU A 148 6.02 12.65 9.57
N ALA A 149 4.85 12.76 8.96
CA ALA A 149 4.57 12.21 7.65
C ALA A 149 5.46 12.79 6.55
N ARG A 150 5.69 14.11 6.55
CA ARG A 150 6.58 14.78 5.60
C ARG A 150 8.04 14.37 5.79
N GLU A 151 8.50 14.29 7.03
CA GLU A 151 9.87 13.88 7.36
C GLU A 151 10.16 12.44 6.92
N VAL A 152 9.22 11.52 7.21
CA VAL A 152 9.34 10.11 6.79
C VAL A 152 9.34 9.98 5.28
N ASP A 153 8.48 10.73 4.58
CA ASP A 153 8.41 10.72 3.12
C ASP A 153 9.72 11.24 2.48
N ALA A 154 10.27 12.34 2.98
CA ALA A 154 11.52 12.92 2.49
C ALA A 154 12.70 11.95 2.67
N ARG A 155 12.84 11.36 3.86
CA ARG A 155 13.88 10.37 4.16
C ARG A 155 13.73 9.11 3.32
N SER A 156 12.50 8.64 3.12
CA SER A 156 12.25 7.45 2.29
C SER A 156 12.69 7.65 0.84
N LEU A 157 12.48 8.85 0.29
CA LEU A 157 12.92 9.19 -1.06
C LEU A 157 14.45 9.30 -1.15
N GLN A 158 15.11 9.91 -0.16
CA GLN A 158 16.57 9.98 -0.11
C GLN A 158 17.21 8.60 -0.06
N VAL A 159 16.63 7.69 0.73
CA VAL A 159 17.08 6.31 0.85
C VAL A 159 16.92 5.57 -0.48
N LEU A 160 15.81 5.74 -1.17
CA LEU A 160 15.63 5.15 -2.49
C LEU A 160 16.64 5.66 -3.51
N SER A 161 16.96 6.96 -3.49
CA SER A 161 18.00 7.51 -4.34
C SER A 161 19.40 6.98 -3.96
N ARG A 162 19.69 6.72 -2.67
CA ARG A 162 20.93 6.05 -2.25
C ARG A 162 21.02 4.61 -2.75
N ILE A 163 19.90 3.89 -2.74
CA ILE A 163 19.82 2.47 -3.14
C ILE A 163 19.87 2.30 -4.67
N CYS A 164 19.10 3.11 -5.40
CA CYS A 164 18.89 2.95 -6.84
C CYS A 164 19.67 3.95 -7.71
N GLY A 165 20.48 4.83 -7.08
CA GLY A 165 21.00 6.04 -7.70
C GLY A 165 19.90 7.11 -7.90
N PRO A 166 20.23 8.26 -8.53
CA PRO A 166 19.28 9.36 -8.70
C PRO A 166 17.98 8.92 -9.39
N LEU A 167 16.85 9.23 -8.77
CA LEU A 167 15.51 8.91 -9.27
C LEU A 167 14.72 10.20 -9.53
N HIS A 168 14.01 10.69 -8.51
CA HIS A 168 13.28 11.96 -8.57
C HIS A 168 14.21 13.18 -8.64
N ASP A 169 15.45 13.00 -8.20
CA ASP A 169 16.57 13.96 -8.20
C ASP A 169 17.51 13.76 -9.40
N HIS A 170 17.08 13.04 -10.43
CA HIS A 170 17.90 12.78 -11.60
C HIS A 170 18.14 14.08 -12.42
N PRO A 171 19.39 14.39 -12.83
CA PRO A 171 19.76 15.69 -13.40
C PRO A 171 19.10 16.02 -14.75
N LEU A 172 18.62 15.01 -15.47
CA LEU A 172 17.91 15.19 -16.75
C LEU A 172 16.39 15.39 -16.60
N LEU A 173 15.86 15.36 -15.38
CA LEU A 173 14.42 15.60 -15.15
C LEU A 173 14.16 17.10 -14.99
N SER A 174 13.08 17.58 -15.60
CA SER A 174 12.54 18.90 -15.25
C SER A 174 11.98 18.89 -13.83
N ALA A 175 11.79 20.05 -13.21
CA ALA A 175 11.16 20.14 -11.88
C ALA A 175 9.75 19.52 -11.85
N GLY A 176 8.99 19.64 -12.96
CA GLY A 176 7.69 18.99 -13.11
C GLY A 176 7.81 17.46 -13.16
N ASP A 177 8.71 16.93 -13.98
CA ASP A 177 8.92 15.48 -14.11
C ASP A 177 9.47 14.85 -12.82
N ALA A 178 10.37 15.54 -12.13
CA ALA A 178 10.87 15.17 -10.81
C ALA A 178 9.71 14.99 -9.82
N LYS A 179 8.73 15.91 -9.83
CA LYS A 179 7.55 15.82 -8.95
C LYS A 179 6.65 14.64 -9.30
N LEU A 180 6.48 14.35 -10.59
CA LEU A 180 5.70 13.21 -11.06
C LEU A 180 6.36 11.88 -10.68
N VAL A 181 7.68 11.78 -10.86
CA VAL A 181 8.48 10.62 -10.44
C VAL A 181 8.38 10.42 -8.93
N GLN A 182 8.53 11.49 -8.14
CA GLN A 182 8.36 11.45 -6.68
C GLN A 182 6.96 10.91 -6.32
N THR A 183 5.93 11.44 -6.96
CA THR A 183 4.54 11.05 -6.71
C THR A 183 4.32 9.57 -7.05
N GLN A 184 4.84 9.12 -8.19
CA GLN A 184 4.75 7.72 -8.65
C GLN A 184 5.49 6.76 -7.73
N ILE A 185 6.72 7.07 -7.30
CA ILE A 185 7.48 6.26 -6.32
C ILE A 185 6.59 5.96 -5.10
N GLN A 186 5.89 6.99 -4.64
CA GLN A 186 5.04 6.95 -3.46
C GLN A 186 3.64 6.35 -3.69
N LEU A 187 3.34 5.86 -4.89
CA LEU A 187 2.09 5.13 -5.14
C LEU A 187 2.24 3.65 -4.73
N PRO A 188 1.13 3.00 -4.31
CA PRO A 188 1.09 1.55 -4.21
C PRO A 188 1.41 0.89 -5.55
N CYS A 189 2.00 -0.32 -5.49
CA CYS A 189 2.35 -1.10 -6.68
C CYS A 189 1.21 -1.30 -7.68
N ARG A 190 -0.03 -1.51 -7.20
CA ARG A 190 -1.21 -1.66 -8.08
C ARG A 190 -1.52 -0.43 -8.94
N TRP A 191 -1.02 0.75 -8.52
CA TRP A 191 -1.13 2.02 -9.22
C TRP A 191 0.16 2.36 -9.99
N GLY A 192 1.05 1.39 -10.22
CA GLY A 192 2.29 1.56 -10.97
C GLY A 192 3.43 2.22 -10.19
N GLY A 193 3.30 2.34 -8.86
CA GLY A 193 4.37 2.83 -7.99
C GLY A 193 5.27 1.73 -7.43
N LEU A 194 6.16 2.10 -6.51
CA LEU A 194 7.10 1.16 -5.86
C LEU A 194 6.56 0.60 -4.54
N GLY A 195 5.38 1.03 -4.08
CA GLY A 195 4.80 0.55 -2.83
C GLY A 195 5.37 1.22 -1.57
N PHE A 196 6.09 2.32 -1.71
CA PHE A 196 6.51 3.20 -0.62
C PHE A 196 5.45 4.29 -0.37
N SER A 197 4.26 3.89 0.07
CA SER A 197 3.12 4.79 0.21
C SER A 197 3.46 6.07 0.99
N SER A 198 3.19 7.23 0.37
CA SER A 198 3.36 8.54 1.03
C SER A 198 2.55 8.60 2.31
N GLN A 199 3.25 8.76 3.42
CA GLN A 199 2.69 8.98 4.74
C GLN A 199 1.91 10.30 4.76
N ALA A 200 2.42 11.34 4.11
CA ALA A 200 1.75 12.64 4.06
C ALA A 200 0.42 12.55 3.31
N ARG A 201 0.36 11.75 2.25
CA ARG A 201 -0.87 11.51 1.49
C ARG A 201 -1.92 10.74 2.29
N ILE A 202 -1.52 9.76 3.10
CA ILE A 202 -2.46 8.92 3.86
C ILE A 202 -2.76 9.45 5.27
N GLN A 203 -2.02 10.45 5.76
CA GLN A 203 -2.23 11.03 7.09
C GLN A 203 -3.68 11.52 7.29
N PRO A 204 -4.33 12.20 6.33
CA PRO A 204 -5.75 12.55 6.42
C PRO A 204 -6.64 11.33 6.68
N ALA A 205 -6.41 10.23 5.95
CA ALA A 205 -7.16 8.99 6.11
C ALA A 205 -6.92 8.32 7.49
N ALA A 206 -5.68 8.39 8.00
CA ALA A 206 -5.34 7.88 9.32
C ALA A 206 -6.00 8.70 10.44
N ALA A 207 -6.08 10.02 10.28
CA ALA A 207 -6.76 10.90 11.22
C ALA A 207 -8.27 10.60 11.27
N VAL A 208 -8.94 10.50 10.11
CA VAL A 208 -10.37 10.12 10.06
C VAL A 208 -10.61 8.79 10.76
N ASP A 209 -9.79 7.78 10.47
CA ASP A 209 -9.93 6.45 11.06
C ASP A 209 -9.77 6.48 12.60
N ALA A 210 -8.81 7.25 13.11
CA ALA A 210 -8.62 7.45 14.54
C ALA A 210 -9.87 8.06 15.20
N TRP A 211 -10.47 9.07 14.58
CA TRP A 211 -11.71 9.69 15.06
C TRP A 211 -12.90 8.73 15.04
N LEU A 212 -13.10 7.99 13.94
CA LEU A 212 -14.17 7.00 13.82
C LEU A 212 -14.07 5.90 14.90
N GLN A 213 -12.86 5.58 15.36
CA GLN A 213 -12.66 4.65 16.46
C GLN A 213 -13.06 5.22 17.82
N LEU A 214 -12.97 6.54 18.02
CA LEU A 214 -13.39 7.22 19.26
C LEU A 214 -14.91 7.34 19.36
N PHE A 215 -15.62 7.54 18.24
CA PHE A 215 -17.08 7.76 18.21
C PHE A 215 -17.93 6.48 18.14
N ARG A 216 -17.42 5.31 18.56
CA ARG A 216 -18.17 4.03 18.52
C ARG A 216 -19.35 3.91 19.53
N GLY A 217 -19.82 5.02 20.10
CA GLY A 217 -20.94 5.09 21.05
C GLY A 217 -22.14 5.87 20.49
N PRO A 218 -23.07 6.38 21.33
CA PRO A 218 -24.28 7.12 20.90
C PRO A 218 -24.01 8.40 20.08
N LEU A 219 -22.75 8.78 19.90
CA LEU A 219 -22.30 9.84 18.97
C LEU A 219 -22.19 9.36 17.51
N ALA A 220 -22.48 8.08 17.22
CA ALA A 220 -22.58 7.55 15.86
C ALA A 220 -23.66 8.26 15.03
N ASP A 221 -24.61 8.94 15.69
CA ASP A 221 -25.69 9.73 15.08
C ASP A 221 -25.25 11.15 14.68
N LEU A 222 -23.99 11.53 14.92
CA LEU A 222 -23.44 12.75 14.33
C LEU A 222 -23.45 12.60 12.79
N THR A 223 -24.17 13.49 12.11
CA THR A 223 -24.33 13.58 10.64
C THR A 223 -23.05 13.34 9.82
N PRO A 224 -21.84 13.78 10.26
CA PRO A 224 -20.58 13.47 9.58
C PRO A 224 -20.22 11.98 9.54
N THR A 225 -20.50 11.23 10.62
CA THR A 225 -20.16 9.81 10.78
C THR A 225 -21.00 8.92 9.85
N LEU A 226 -22.29 9.22 9.73
CA LEU A 226 -23.21 8.57 8.78
C LEU A 226 -22.84 8.86 7.33
N ARG A 227 -22.48 10.11 7.00
CA ARG A 227 -22.04 10.53 5.66
C ARG A 227 -20.72 9.86 5.27
N LEU A 228 -19.76 9.76 6.20
CA LEU A 228 -18.50 9.01 6.03
C LEU A 228 -18.75 7.51 5.83
N LYS A 229 -19.69 6.91 6.57
CA LYS A 229 -20.07 5.49 6.42
C LYS A 229 -20.72 5.22 5.06
N GLN A 230 -21.60 6.10 4.58
CA GLN A 230 -22.17 6.02 3.22
C GLN A 230 -21.10 6.20 2.14
N LEU A 231 -20.17 7.15 2.30
CA LEU A 231 -19.00 7.30 1.42
C LEU A 231 -18.16 6.01 1.34
N LEU A 232 -17.91 5.36 2.48
CA LEU A 232 -17.13 4.12 2.56
C LEU A 232 -17.81 2.93 1.88
N LEU A 233 -19.13 2.85 1.94
CA LEU A 233 -19.90 1.80 1.26
C LEU A 233 -19.93 2.01 -0.26
N ASN A 234 -19.93 3.27 -0.72
CA ASN A 234 -19.95 3.62 -2.15
C ASN A 234 -18.56 3.56 -2.83
N THR A 235 -17.47 3.41 -2.07
CA THR A 235 -16.08 3.49 -2.58
C THR A 235 -15.40 2.13 -2.79
N ALA A 236 -16.13 1.04 -2.60
CA ALA A 236 -15.57 -0.31 -2.74
C ALA A 236 -15.39 -0.76 -4.20
N ASP A 237 -15.85 0.02 -5.20
CA ASP A 237 -15.78 -0.37 -6.60
C ASP A 237 -14.60 0.30 -7.36
N PRO A 238 -13.62 -0.45 -7.88
CA PRO A 238 -12.58 0.09 -8.75
C PRO A 238 -13.10 0.66 -10.10
N ALA A 239 -14.40 0.54 -10.40
CA ALA A 239 -15.05 1.15 -11.56
C ALA A 239 -15.55 2.60 -11.34
N THR A 240 -15.40 3.17 -10.14
CA THR A 240 -15.86 4.55 -9.86
C THR A 240 -15.13 5.59 -10.72
N SER A 241 -15.89 6.50 -11.34
CA SER A 241 -15.35 7.54 -12.23
C SER A 241 -14.33 8.47 -11.54
N PRO A 242 -13.25 8.90 -12.23
CA PRO A 242 -12.26 9.84 -11.69
C PRO A 242 -12.86 11.12 -11.12
N THR A 243 -13.89 11.68 -11.76
CA THR A 243 -14.58 12.89 -11.30
C THR A 243 -15.26 12.68 -9.95
N THR A 244 -15.87 11.52 -9.76
CA THR A 244 -16.50 11.11 -8.50
C THR A 244 -15.45 10.95 -7.40
N LEU A 245 -14.29 10.35 -7.70
CA LEU A 245 -13.19 10.18 -6.75
C LEU A 245 -12.54 11.50 -6.32
N THR A 246 -12.43 12.48 -7.23
CA THR A 246 -11.92 13.82 -6.92
C THR A 246 -12.88 14.62 -6.05
N ALA A 247 -14.18 14.60 -6.37
CA ALA A 247 -15.22 15.21 -5.54
C ALA A 247 -15.24 14.60 -4.13
N LEU A 248 -15.13 13.28 -4.05
CA LEU A 248 -15.04 12.53 -2.81
C LEU A 248 -13.81 12.92 -1.97
N ALA A 249 -12.64 13.04 -2.60
CA ALA A 249 -11.43 13.46 -1.91
C ALA A 249 -11.54 14.91 -1.38
N ALA A 250 -12.23 15.79 -2.10
CA ALA A 250 -12.52 17.14 -1.62
C ALA A 250 -13.49 17.13 -0.43
N GLU A 251 -14.52 16.28 -0.46
CA GLU A 251 -15.48 16.11 0.63
C GLU A 251 -14.82 15.52 1.89
N ILE A 252 -13.92 14.55 1.75
CA ILE A 252 -13.10 14.01 2.86
C ILE A 252 -12.24 15.11 3.49
N ARG A 253 -11.57 15.93 2.66
CA ARG A 253 -10.76 17.06 3.14
C ARG A 253 -11.60 18.11 3.85
N HIS A 254 -12.81 18.39 3.34
CA HIS A 254 -13.75 19.30 3.98
C HIS A 254 -14.20 18.75 5.34
N LEU A 255 -14.62 17.48 5.41
CA LEU A 255 -15.04 16.84 6.65
C LEU A 255 -13.93 16.87 7.71
N LEU A 256 -12.69 16.58 7.31
CA LEU A 256 -11.52 16.68 8.19
C LEU A 256 -11.31 18.09 8.74
N ARG A 257 -11.48 19.11 7.90
CA ARG A 257 -11.37 20.51 8.31
C ARG A 257 -12.47 20.90 9.29
N THR A 258 -13.72 20.57 8.96
CA THR A 258 -14.88 20.83 9.81
C THR A 258 -14.79 20.12 11.15
N VAL A 259 -14.33 18.86 11.18
CA VAL A 259 -14.09 18.15 12.44
C VAL A 259 -12.97 18.85 13.22
N SER A 260 -11.86 19.21 12.57
CA SER A 260 -10.74 19.90 13.21
C SER A 260 -11.09 21.29 13.76
N GLU A 261 -12.01 22.02 13.12
CA GLU A 261 -12.43 23.38 13.50
C GLU A 261 -13.51 23.38 14.60
N ASN A 262 -14.33 22.32 14.67
CA ASN A 262 -15.42 22.21 15.65
C ASN A 262 -15.06 21.35 16.88
N LEU A 263 -13.82 20.84 16.95
CA LEU A 263 -13.30 20.20 18.14
C LEU A 263 -12.83 21.28 19.13
N PRO A 264 -13.16 21.15 20.43
CA PRO A 264 -12.55 21.98 21.47
C PRO A 264 -11.02 21.93 21.33
N ALA A 265 -10.32 23.05 21.56
CA ALA A 265 -8.87 23.17 21.41
C ALA A 265 -8.08 22.10 22.21
N ASP A 266 -8.73 21.49 23.21
CA ASP A 266 -8.17 20.49 24.12
C ASP A 266 -8.36 19.05 23.62
N CYS A 267 -9.12 18.83 22.54
CA CYS A 267 -9.42 17.51 22.00
C CYS A 267 -8.48 17.14 20.83
N SER A 268 -7.22 16.86 21.14
CA SER A 268 -6.35 16.07 20.23
C SER A 268 -6.78 14.59 20.25
N PRO A 269 -6.64 13.77 19.19
CA PRO A 269 -6.84 12.31 19.26
C PRO A 269 -5.98 11.59 20.32
N SER A 270 -4.84 12.17 20.71
CA SER A 270 -3.99 11.68 21.81
C SER A 270 -4.50 12.13 23.18
N VAL A 271 -5.15 13.30 23.25
CA VAL A 271 -5.66 13.93 24.48
C VAL A 271 -7.12 13.51 24.75
N ALA A 272 -7.95 13.35 23.72
CA ALA A 272 -9.33 12.83 23.75
C ALA A 272 -9.41 11.37 24.21
N ARG A 273 -8.28 10.63 24.19
CA ARG A 273 -8.20 9.31 24.86
C ARG A 273 -8.06 9.41 26.38
N THR A 274 -7.71 10.58 26.92
CA THR A 274 -7.37 10.77 28.34
C THR A 274 -8.12 11.91 29.04
N THR A 275 -8.67 12.89 28.33
CA THR A 275 -9.33 14.10 28.85
C THR A 275 -10.28 14.56 27.74
N THR A 276 -11.59 14.28 27.74
CA THR A 276 -12.60 14.58 28.76
C THR A 276 -13.73 13.55 28.67
N TRP A 277 -13.63 12.46 29.41
CA TRP A 277 -14.76 11.53 29.55
C TRP A 277 -15.91 12.16 30.36
N ASP A 278 -15.62 13.07 31.29
CA ASP A 278 -16.63 13.70 32.14
C ASP A 278 -17.55 14.69 31.40
N GLY A 279 -17.04 15.41 30.39
CA GLY A 279 -17.87 16.28 29.53
C GLY A 279 -18.82 15.48 28.65
N LEU A 280 -18.35 14.34 28.13
CA LEU A 280 -19.15 13.41 27.32
C LEU A 280 -20.19 12.67 28.17
N LEU A 281 -19.81 12.24 29.38
CA LEU A 281 -20.72 11.59 30.33
C LEU A 281 -21.79 12.56 30.86
N ASN A 282 -21.47 13.82 31.10
CA ASN A 282 -22.46 14.82 31.52
C ASN A 282 -23.47 15.14 30.41
N GLN A 283 -23.07 15.15 29.13
CA GLN A 283 -24.00 15.26 28.01
C GLN A 283 -24.86 14.00 27.80
N ILE A 284 -24.28 12.81 28.01
CA ILE A 284 -24.99 11.53 27.92
C ILE A 284 -25.96 11.33 29.10
N CYS A 285 -25.61 11.78 30.31
CA CYS A 285 -26.48 11.69 31.49
C CYS A 285 -27.62 12.72 31.49
N ALA A 286 -27.44 13.86 30.81
CA ALA A 286 -28.49 14.88 30.64
C ALA A 286 -29.58 14.45 29.63
N GLN A 287 -29.27 13.53 28.72
CA GLN A 287 -30.23 12.95 27.78
C GLN A 287 -30.47 11.50 28.17
N ARG A 288 -31.38 11.22 29.11
CA ARG A 288 -31.85 9.85 29.39
C ARG A 288 -32.68 9.33 28.20
N PRO A 289 -32.23 8.35 27.41
CA PRO A 289 -33.14 7.58 26.59
C PRO A 289 -33.68 6.44 27.46
N THR A 290 -34.99 6.24 27.42
CA THR A 290 -35.62 5.00 27.90
C THR A 290 -34.93 3.78 27.28
N PRO A 291 -34.77 2.67 28.04
CA PRO A 291 -34.04 1.50 27.56
C PRO A 291 -34.72 0.93 26.31
N PRO A 292 -33.98 0.66 25.22
CA PRO A 292 -34.53 0.00 24.07
C PRO A 292 -34.75 -1.49 24.39
N THR A 293 -35.95 -1.95 24.07
CA THR A 293 -36.40 -3.33 24.10
C THR A 293 -35.45 -4.22 23.30
N GLU A 294 -35.19 -5.40 23.86
CA GLU A 294 -34.38 -6.47 23.28
C GLU A 294 -34.73 -6.70 21.81
N THR A 295 -33.78 -6.42 20.92
CA THR A 295 -33.77 -7.01 19.58
C THR A 295 -32.51 -7.83 19.40
N THR A 296 -32.76 -9.01 18.84
CA THR A 296 -31.95 -10.21 18.70
C THR A 296 -30.56 -9.99 18.12
N ALA A 297 -29.64 -10.83 18.60
CA ALA A 297 -28.27 -10.97 18.15
C ALA A 297 -28.15 -11.08 16.62
N ASP A 298 -27.41 -10.14 16.02
CA ASP A 298 -26.75 -10.31 14.73
C ASP A 298 -25.31 -9.79 14.84
N ASP A 299 -24.40 -10.53 14.22
CA ASP A 299 -22.93 -10.48 14.23
C ASP A 299 -22.23 -9.19 14.74
N PRO A 300 -21.13 -9.32 15.52
CA PRO A 300 -20.32 -8.17 15.90
C PRO A 300 -19.75 -7.49 14.63
N PRO A 301 -19.92 -6.16 14.47
CA PRO A 301 -19.45 -5.45 13.28
C PRO A 301 -17.93 -5.58 13.12
N ARG A 302 -17.51 -6.09 11.96
CA ARG A 302 -16.10 -6.33 11.59
C ARG A 302 -15.24 -5.05 11.76
N PRO A 303 -13.95 -5.17 12.16
CA PRO A 303 -13.17 -4.04 12.68
C PRO A 303 -12.85 -2.93 11.65
N LEU A 304 -12.93 -1.67 12.10
CA LEU A 304 -12.75 -0.41 11.35
C LEU A 304 -11.43 -0.22 10.56
N THR A 305 -10.47 -1.15 10.61
CA THR A 305 -9.22 -1.10 9.81
C THR A 305 -9.44 -1.04 8.28
N ARG A 306 -10.67 -1.28 7.80
CA ARG A 306 -11.07 -1.09 6.41
C ARG A 306 -11.24 0.37 6.02
N ALA A 307 -11.59 1.27 6.95
CA ALA A 307 -11.91 2.67 6.63
C ALA A 307 -10.67 3.46 6.19
N GLN A 308 -9.59 3.45 6.99
CA GLN A 308 -8.31 4.03 6.58
C GLN A 308 -7.87 3.51 5.21
N ARG A 309 -7.96 2.19 4.99
CA ARG A 309 -7.53 1.56 3.74
C ARG A 309 -8.37 2.05 2.55
N ALA A 310 -9.69 2.13 2.71
CA ALA A 310 -10.59 2.64 1.68
C ALA A 310 -10.28 4.10 1.34
N PHE A 311 -10.14 4.97 2.34
CA PHE A 311 -9.77 6.37 2.12
C PHE A 311 -8.39 6.53 1.48
N ALA A 312 -7.38 5.79 1.95
CA ALA A 312 -6.07 5.78 1.33
C ALA A 312 -6.14 5.35 -0.14
N ASN A 313 -6.97 4.35 -0.48
CA ASN A 313 -7.15 3.91 -1.88
C ASN A 313 -7.65 5.05 -2.78
N VAL A 314 -8.63 5.83 -2.31
CA VAL A 314 -9.14 7.01 -3.03
C VAL A 314 -8.03 8.04 -3.23
N LEU A 315 -7.30 8.39 -2.18
CA LEU A 315 -6.22 9.37 -2.25
C LEU A 315 -5.09 8.92 -3.20
N HIS A 316 -4.78 7.62 -3.25
CA HIS A 316 -3.86 7.07 -4.23
C HIS A 316 -4.40 7.12 -5.66
N CYS A 317 -5.70 6.90 -5.85
CA CYS A 317 -6.32 7.01 -7.17
C CYS A 317 -6.28 8.46 -7.69
N VAL A 318 -6.58 9.43 -6.84
CA VAL A 318 -6.47 10.86 -7.20
C VAL A 318 -5.04 11.21 -7.56
N ALA A 319 -4.06 10.83 -6.74
CA ALA A 319 -2.65 11.09 -7.06
C ALA A 319 -2.17 10.39 -8.34
N TYR A 320 -2.69 9.20 -8.66
CA TYR A 320 -2.43 8.55 -9.94
C TYR A 320 -3.05 9.34 -11.10
N GLN A 321 -4.28 9.82 -10.94
CA GLN A 321 -4.98 10.60 -11.96
C GLN A 321 -4.29 11.94 -12.20
N ASP A 322 -3.82 12.62 -11.15
CA ASP A 322 -3.04 13.86 -11.25
C ASP A 322 -1.79 13.67 -12.10
N ILE A 323 -1.11 12.51 -12.01
CA ILE A 323 0.03 12.20 -12.88
C ILE A 323 -0.41 12.01 -14.33
N ILE A 324 -1.52 11.30 -14.57
CA ILE A 324 -2.00 11.01 -15.93
C ILE A 324 -2.49 12.27 -16.65
N ASP A 325 -3.16 13.16 -15.92
CA ASP A 325 -3.78 14.37 -16.47
C ASP A 325 -2.83 15.57 -16.46
N TYR A 326 -1.62 15.44 -15.90
CA TYR A 326 -0.66 16.52 -15.88
C TYR A 326 -0.36 17.01 -17.32
N PRO A 327 -0.52 18.33 -17.61
CA PRO A 327 -0.58 18.84 -18.98
C PRO A 327 0.65 18.50 -19.83
N THR A 328 1.83 18.47 -19.23
CA THR A 328 3.08 18.22 -19.95
C THR A 328 3.46 16.75 -20.02
N VAL A 329 2.69 15.83 -19.40
CA VAL A 329 3.03 14.41 -19.40
C VAL A 329 2.91 13.86 -20.82
N PRO A 330 4.04 13.42 -21.42
CA PRO A 330 4.00 12.90 -22.76
C PRO A 330 3.17 11.62 -22.81
N ALA A 331 2.59 11.32 -23.97
CA ALA A 331 1.76 10.14 -24.14
C ALA A 331 2.50 8.82 -23.74
N TYR A 332 3.85 8.80 -23.73
CA TYR A 332 4.70 7.63 -23.44
C TYR A 332 4.77 7.38 -21.96
N ALA A 333 4.86 8.45 -21.16
CA ALA A 333 4.69 8.35 -19.74
C ALA A 333 3.27 7.87 -19.40
N ARG A 334 2.21 8.38 -20.05
CA ARG A 334 0.83 7.86 -19.87
C ARG A 334 0.70 6.38 -20.23
N SER A 335 1.22 5.98 -21.39
CA SER A 335 1.17 4.58 -21.86
C SER A 335 1.91 3.63 -20.93
N ARG A 336 3.11 4.04 -20.48
CA ARG A 336 3.91 3.33 -19.47
C ARG A 336 3.11 3.14 -18.18
N LEU A 337 2.62 4.23 -17.60
CA LEU A 337 1.88 4.23 -16.34
C LEU A 337 0.64 3.33 -16.43
N ARG A 338 -0.17 3.48 -17.49
CA ARG A 338 -1.36 2.64 -17.74
C ARG A 338 -1.02 1.16 -17.94
N SER A 339 0.16 0.86 -18.46
CA SER A 339 0.67 -0.51 -18.58
C SER A 339 1.14 -1.06 -17.24
N ALA A 340 1.79 -0.22 -16.44
CA ALA A 340 2.26 -0.54 -15.10
C ALA A 340 1.14 -0.57 -14.04
N THR A 341 -0.08 -0.13 -14.35
CA THR A 341 -1.23 -0.21 -13.44
C THR A 341 -2.00 -1.50 -13.66
N ALA A 342 -1.47 -2.60 -13.15
CA ALA A 342 -2.18 -3.86 -12.97
C ALA A 342 -1.62 -4.47 -11.69
N GLY A 343 -2.42 -5.03 -10.78
CA GLY A 343 -1.90 -5.51 -9.49
C GLY A 343 -0.69 -6.48 -9.58
N ALA A 344 -0.56 -7.16 -10.72
CA ALA A 344 0.53 -8.07 -11.07
C ALA A 344 1.75 -7.42 -11.77
N SER A 345 1.74 -6.13 -12.11
CA SER A 345 2.83 -5.46 -12.86
C SER A 345 4.12 -5.27 -12.05
N ALA A 346 4.05 -5.41 -10.73
CA ALA A 346 5.12 -5.09 -9.79
C ALA A 346 5.62 -6.33 -9.03
N THR A 347 5.16 -7.52 -9.40
CA THR A 347 5.50 -8.81 -8.79
C THR A 347 6.99 -9.12 -8.88
N TRP A 348 7.61 -8.86 -10.03
CA TRP A 348 9.06 -8.94 -10.24
C TRP A 348 9.88 -8.15 -9.22
N PHE A 349 9.28 -7.15 -8.56
CA PHE A 349 9.90 -6.34 -7.50
C PHE A 349 9.39 -6.67 -6.10
N ARG A 350 8.22 -7.31 -5.99
CA ARG A 350 7.57 -7.59 -4.71
C ARG A 350 7.87 -8.97 -4.17
N ASP A 351 8.03 -9.93 -5.06
CA ASP A 351 8.09 -11.34 -4.74
C ASP A 351 9.55 -11.82 -4.80
N ILE A 352 9.87 -12.81 -3.97
CA ILE A 352 11.20 -13.42 -3.96
C ILE A 352 11.26 -14.39 -5.15
N PRO A 353 12.23 -14.24 -6.08
CA PRO A 353 12.38 -15.16 -7.20
C PRO A 353 12.52 -16.60 -6.72
N SER A 354 11.67 -17.50 -7.21
CA SER A 354 11.70 -18.92 -6.84
C SER A 354 12.44 -19.81 -7.85
N ALA A 355 12.87 -19.24 -8.98
CA ALA A 355 13.61 -19.94 -10.02
C ALA A 355 14.74 -19.08 -10.60
N SER A 356 15.81 -19.71 -11.11
CA SER A 356 16.93 -19.02 -11.76
C SER A 356 16.48 -18.16 -12.96
N ALA A 357 15.49 -18.63 -13.72
CA ALA A 357 14.90 -17.88 -14.84
C ALA A 357 14.13 -16.60 -14.41
N THR A 358 13.74 -16.50 -13.13
CA THR A 358 13.05 -15.34 -12.56
C THR A 358 14.00 -14.42 -11.77
N PHE A 359 15.29 -14.74 -11.74
CA PHE A 359 16.29 -13.94 -11.04
C PHE A 359 16.58 -12.64 -11.80
N VAL A 360 16.54 -11.51 -11.09
CA VAL A 360 16.83 -10.19 -11.61
C VAL A 360 18.10 -9.68 -10.95
N THR A 361 19.13 -9.36 -11.73
CA THR A 361 20.38 -8.81 -11.19
C THR A 361 20.16 -7.39 -10.66
N THR A 362 21.05 -6.92 -9.78
CA THR A 362 21.05 -5.53 -9.27
C THR A 362 20.91 -4.50 -10.39
N GLN A 363 21.68 -4.66 -11.47
CA GLN A 363 21.64 -3.71 -12.60
C GLN A 363 20.31 -3.78 -13.36
N GLN A 364 19.79 -4.99 -13.60
CA GLN A 364 18.48 -5.15 -14.25
C GLN A 364 17.35 -4.58 -13.39
N LEU A 365 17.41 -4.76 -12.07
CA LEU A 365 16.45 -4.22 -11.11
C LEU A 365 16.43 -2.68 -11.14
N ILE A 366 17.60 -2.04 -11.11
CA ILE A 366 17.72 -0.58 -11.24
C ILE A 366 17.19 -0.11 -12.60
N THR A 367 17.56 -0.77 -13.70
CA THR A 367 17.03 -0.45 -15.03
C THR A 367 15.51 -0.56 -15.09
N ASN A 368 14.94 -1.63 -14.54
CA ASN A 368 13.50 -1.86 -14.51
C ASN A 368 12.78 -0.81 -13.64
N ILE A 369 13.33 -0.43 -12.48
CA ILE A 369 12.78 0.63 -11.64
C ILE A 369 12.77 1.97 -12.39
N ARG A 370 13.88 2.33 -13.04
CA ARG A 370 13.95 3.59 -13.81
C ARG A 370 12.98 3.58 -14.98
N GLN A 371 12.88 2.47 -15.70
CA GLN A 371 11.91 2.32 -16.78
C GLN A 371 10.47 2.30 -16.29
N LEU A 372 10.20 1.73 -15.11
CA LEU A 372 8.89 1.77 -14.47
C LEU A 372 8.51 3.19 -14.09
N LEU A 373 9.47 4.01 -13.62
CA LEU A 373 9.27 5.40 -13.18
C LEU A 373 9.41 6.43 -14.32
N GLY A 374 9.93 6.03 -15.48
CA GLY A 374 10.23 6.93 -16.59
C GLY A 374 11.42 7.86 -16.29
N VAL A 375 12.37 7.39 -15.49
CA VAL A 375 13.63 8.08 -15.22
C VAL A 375 14.64 7.68 -16.30
N PRO A 376 15.44 8.62 -16.84
CA PRO A 376 16.51 8.31 -17.79
C PRO A 376 17.50 7.26 -17.25
N LEU A 377 18.04 6.43 -18.15
CA LEU A 377 19.06 5.44 -17.82
C LEU A 377 20.43 6.12 -17.77
N THR A 378 21.09 6.12 -16.60
CA THR A 378 22.40 6.79 -16.39
C THR A 378 23.52 6.31 -17.30
N ALA A 379 23.43 5.08 -17.84
CA ALA A 379 24.45 4.49 -18.70
C ALA A 379 24.27 4.79 -20.21
N HIS A 380 23.15 5.41 -20.60
CA HIS A 380 22.80 5.54 -22.03
C HIS A 380 22.99 6.98 -22.51
N ARG A 381 24.10 7.23 -23.24
CA ARG A 381 24.28 8.49 -23.98
C ARG A 381 23.62 8.34 -25.36
N PRO A 382 22.58 9.14 -25.67
CA PRO A 382 21.84 9.05 -26.92
C PRO A 382 22.56 9.83 -28.03
N SER A 383 23.79 9.46 -28.40
CA SER A 383 24.50 10.20 -29.45
C SER A 383 24.69 9.41 -30.73
N GLU A 384 24.82 8.08 -30.66
CA GLU A 384 25.13 7.28 -31.85
C GLU A 384 23.97 6.35 -32.26
N PRO A 385 23.62 6.30 -33.56
CA PRO A 385 22.70 5.30 -34.08
C PRO A 385 23.20 3.89 -33.77
N CYS A 386 22.30 3.01 -33.36
CA CYS A 386 22.65 1.62 -33.14
C CYS A 386 23.22 1.00 -34.42
N SER A 387 24.41 0.41 -34.39
CA SER A 387 25.00 -0.20 -35.60
C SER A 387 24.22 -1.40 -36.16
N SER A 388 23.24 -1.93 -35.42
CA SER A 388 22.36 -3.00 -35.92
C SER A 388 21.03 -2.48 -36.45
N CYS A 389 20.29 -1.67 -35.69
CA CYS A 389 18.96 -1.20 -36.13
C CYS A 389 18.97 0.20 -36.75
N ARG A 390 20.11 0.89 -36.77
CA ARG A 390 20.33 2.27 -37.28
C ARG A 390 19.46 3.36 -36.66
N HIS A 391 18.74 3.06 -35.58
CA HIS A 391 17.96 4.04 -34.84
C HIS A 391 18.79 4.58 -33.67
N THR A 392 18.67 5.89 -33.41
CA THR A 392 19.16 6.50 -32.17
C THR A 392 18.34 5.98 -30.99
N HIS A 393 19.01 5.57 -29.92
CA HIS A 393 18.34 5.15 -28.71
C HIS A 393 17.88 6.35 -27.90
N ASP A 394 16.68 6.29 -27.34
CA ASP A 394 16.20 7.27 -26.37
C ASP A 394 16.89 7.08 -25.00
N VAL A 395 16.89 8.14 -24.20
CA VAL A 395 17.49 8.14 -22.85
C VAL A 395 16.83 7.15 -21.88
N TYR A 396 15.63 6.65 -22.19
CA TYR A 396 14.90 5.68 -21.36
C TYR A 396 15.12 4.22 -21.81
N GLY A 397 15.77 4.01 -22.95
CA GLY A 397 16.04 2.70 -23.52
C GLY A 397 14.84 1.99 -24.15
N TYR A 398 13.72 2.68 -24.39
CA TYR A 398 12.50 2.05 -24.97
C TYR A 398 12.77 1.49 -26.37
N GLN A 399 13.54 2.19 -27.18
CA GLN A 399 13.91 1.77 -28.52
C GLN A 399 14.73 0.46 -28.51
N LEU A 400 15.67 0.33 -27.56
CA LEU A 400 16.49 -0.86 -27.38
C LEU A 400 15.62 -2.08 -27.01
N LEU A 401 14.69 -1.90 -26.08
CA LEU A 401 13.81 -2.97 -25.59
C LEU A 401 12.84 -3.52 -26.64
N HIS A 402 12.31 -2.64 -27.51
CA HIS A 402 11.14 -2.99 -28.31
C HIS A 402 11.38 -3.06 -29.81
N ARG A 403 12.41 -2.37 -30.32
CA ARG A 403 12.66 -2.27 -31.77
C ARG A 403 14.03 -2.75 -32.21
N CYS A 404 15.02 -2.74 -31.33
CA CYS A 404 16.36 -3.12 -31.72
C CYS A 404 16.42 -4.62 -32.08
N SER A 405 16.98 -4.94 -33.24
CA SER A 405 17.27 -6.31 -33.67
C SER A 405 18.21 -7.04 -32.70
N ARG A 406 19.10 -6.32 -32.00
CA ARG A 406 19.97 -6.89 -30.96
C ARG A 406 19.19 -7.50 -29.80
N SER A 407 17.99 -7.01 -29.50
CA SER A 407 17.15 -7.55 -28.43
C SER A 407 16.22 -8.69 -28.90
N THR A 408 16.25 -9.07 -30.19
CA THR A 408 15.43 -10.18 -30.71
C THR A 408 15.67 -11.50 -29.99
N ARG A 409 16.94 -11.89 -29.77
CA ARG A 409 17.26 -13.12 -29.03
C ARG A 409 16.70 -13.09 -27.60
N MET A 410 16.80 -11.95 -26.91
CA MET A 410 16.22 -11.78 -25.57
C MET A 410 14.68 -11.82 -25.58
N ARG A 411 14.04 -11.29 -26.63
CA ARG A 411 12.58 -11.34 -26.80
C ARG A 411 12.10 -12.78 -26.99
N ILE A 412 12.78 -13.56 -27.85
CA ILE A 412 12.48 -14.97 -28.07
C ILE A 412 12.68 -15.76 -26.77
N HIS A 413 13.82 -15.57 -26.09
CA HIS A 413 14.09 -16.24 -24.83
C HIS A 413 13.00 -15.97 -23.76
N ARG A 414 12.60 -14.70 -23.57
CA ARG A 414 11.52 -14.36 -22.63
C ARG A 414 10.17 -14.96 -23.01
N HIS A 415 9.84 -14.99 -24.30
CA HIS A 415 8.62 -15.63 -24.78
C HIS A 415 8.64 -17.14 -24.46
N ASN A 416 9.74 -17.84 -24.76
CA ASN A 416 9.87 -19.27 -24.48
C ASN A 416 9.82 -19.56 -22.97
N GLU A 417 10.42 -18.71 -22.13
CA GLU A 417 10.32 -18.85 -20.66
C GLU A 417 8.89 -18.63 -20.15
N LEU A 418 8.13 -17.69 -20.73
CA LEU A 418 6.71 -17.50 -20.41
C LEU A 418 5.88 -18.72 -20.83
N VAL A 419 6.10 -19.25 -22.04
CA VAL A 419 5.45 -20.48 -22.53
C VAL A 419 5.70 -21.65 -21.57
N ARG A 420 6.96 -21.89 -21.20
CA ARG A 420 7.34 -22.94 -20.24
C ARG A 420 6.70 -22.72 -18.87
N THR A 421 6.58 -21.47 -18.44
CA THR A 421 5.98 -21.14 -17.16
C THR A 421 4.47 -21.38 -17.17
N VAL A 422 3.77 -20.95 -18.22
CA VAL A 422 2.34 -21.27 -18.39
C VAL A 422 2.14 -22.80 -18.41
N ALA A 423 2.96 -23.55 -19.15
CA ALA A 423 2.88 -25.01 -19.17
C ALA A 423 3.07 -25.63 -17.77
N ARG A 424 4.04 -25.16 -16.98
CA ARG A 424 4.23 -25.60 -15.59
C ARG A 424 3.00 -25.31 -14.72
N LEU A 425 2.37 -24.15 -14.91
CA LEU A 425 1.17 -23.79 -14.15
C LEU A 425 -0.03 -24.66 -14.52
N LEU A 426 -0.25 -24.92 -15.80
CA LEU A 426 -1.29 -25.83 -16.26
C LEU A 426 -1.12 -27.23 -15.64
N ARG A 427 0.10 -27.77 -15.64
CA ARG A 427 0.40 -29.04 -14.96
C ARG A 427 0.12 -28.98 -13.47
N GLY A 428 0.53 -27.91 -12.79
CA GLY A 428 0.24 -27.68 -11.36
C GLY A 428 -1.27 -27.53 -11.06
N TRP A 429 -2.05 -27.11 -12.05
CA TRP A 429 -3.52 -27.01 -11.99
C TRP A 429 -4.24 -28.31 -12.36
N GLY A 430 -3.50 -29.39 -12.61
CA GLY A 430 -4.04 -30.72 -12.90
C GLY A 430 -4.39 -30.96 -14.37
N PHE A 431 -4.00 -30.09 -15.30
CA PHE A 431 -4.18 -30.35 -16.72
C PHE A 431 -3.32 -31.54 -17.18
N THR A 432 -3.88 -32.38 -18.04
CA THR A 432 -3.18 -33.52 -18.64
C THR A 432 -2.74 -33.18 -20.06
N ASP A 433 -1.85 -34.01 -20.62
CA ASP A 433 -1.37 -33.89 -22.01
C ASP A 433 -0.88 -32.48 -22.37
N VAL A 434 -0.14 -31.86 -21.44
CA VAL A 434 0.41 -30.52 -21.61
C VAL A 434 1.64 -30.58 -22.54
N VAL A 435 1.40 -30.33 -23.83
CA VAL A 435 2.40 -30.30 -24.90
C VAL A 435 2.78 -28.85 -25.22
N VAL A 436 4.08 -28.56 -25.21
CA VAL A 436 4.65 -27.27 -25.65
C VAL A 436 5.09 -27.42 -27.09
N GLU A 437 4.78 -26.43 -27.94
CA GLU A 437 5.03 -26.48 -29.39
C GLU A 437 4.42 -27.75 -30.03
N PRO A 438 3.08 -27.94 -29.95
CA PRO A 438 2.40 -29.13 -30.45
C PRO A 438 2.40 -29.29 -31.99
N GLY A 439 2.97 -28.34 -32.74
CA GLY A 439 2.90 -28.31 -34.18
C GLY A 439 1.65 -27.60 -34.73
N PRO A 440 1.53 -27.51 -36.06
CA PRO A 440 0.42 -26.84 -36.72
C PRO A 440 -0.90 -27.58 -36.50
N MET A 441 -1.99 -26.82 -36.27
CA MET A 441 -3.33 -27.39 -36.10
C MET A 441 -3.97 -27.87 -37.41
N SER A 442 -3.41 -27.48 -38.56
CA SER A 442 -3.89 -27.81 -39.90
C SER A 442 -2.74 -27.74 -40.88
N GLU A 443 -2.62 -28.74 -41.74
CA GLU A 443 -1.62 -28.79 -42.81
C GLU A 443 -1.79 -27.66 -43.84
N GLU A 444 -3.01 -27.18 -44.05
CA GLU A 444 -3.31 -26.07 -44.96
C GLU A 444 -2.86 -24.70 -44.40
N THR A 445 -2.65 -24.61 -43.08
CA THR A 445 -2.24 -23.36 -42.42
C THR A 445 -1.10 -23.59 -41.40
N PRO A 446 0.09 -24.00 -41.87
CA PRO A 446 1.21 -24.39 -41.00
C PRO A 446 1.68 -23.27 -40.06
N GLN A 447 1.44 -22.00 -40.41
CA GLN A 447 1.73 -20.83 -39.58
C GLN A 447 0.81 -20.67 -38.34
N ARG A 448 -0.23 -21.51 -38.22
CA ARG A 448 -1.21 -21.48 -37.13
C ARG A 448 -0.94 -22.60 -36.12
N GLU A 449 0.28 -22.60 -35.62
CA GLU A 449 0.71 -23.39 -34.47
C GLU A 449 0.47 -22.61 -33.17
N PRO A 450 -0.24 -23.15 -32.18
CA PRO A 450 -0.33 -22.60 -30.82
C PRO A 450 0.95 -22.93 -30.04
N ASP A 451 1.21 -22.20 -28.96
CA ASP A 451 2.42 -22.45 -28.16
C ASP A 451 2.25 -23.65 -27.22
N ILE A 452 1.02 -23.91 -26.77
CA ILE A 452 0.72 -24.99 -25.82
C ILE A 452 -0.64 -25.62 -26.16
N GLN A 453 -0.72 -26.93 -26.06
CA GLN A 453 -1.95 -27.71 -26.01
C GLN A 453 -2.05 -28.41 -24.65
N ALA A 454 -3.25 -28.46 -24.07
CA ALA A 454 -3.49 -29.19 -22.82
C ALA A 454 -4.96 -29.65 -22.71
N ILE A 455 -5.21 -30.71 -21.96
CA ILE A 455 -6.57 -31.21 -21.70
C ILE A 455 -7.03 -30.75 -20.31
N HIS A 456 -8.22 -30.13 -20.27
CA HIS A 456 -8.78 -29.60 -19.03
C HIS A 456 -9.29 -30.74 -18.12
N PRO A 457 -8.94 -30.76 -16.83
CA PRO A 457 -9.15 -31.94 -15.96
C PRO A 457 -10.61 -32.32 -15.71
N ARG A 458 -11.54 -31.37 -15.80
CA ARG A 458 -12.97 -31.60 -15.52
C ARG A 458 -13.86 -31.71 -16.74
N THR A 459 -13.52 -30.96 -17.78
CA THR A 459 -14.35 -30.88 -18.99
C THR A 459 -13.83 -31.83 -20.07
N HIS A 460 -12.60 -32.34 -19.90
CA HIS A 460 -11.89 -33.18 -20.87
C HIS A 460 -11.77 -32.56 -22.26
N ARG A 461 -11.98 -31.23 -22.36
CA ARG A 461 -11.81 -30.46 -23.59
C ARG A 461 -10.34 -30.15 -23.80
N THR A 462 -9.90 -30.27 -25.05
CA THR A 462 -8.58 -29.81 -25.49
C THR A 462 -8.59 -28.29 -25.58
N LEU A 463 -7.67 -27.65 -24.86
CA LEU A 463 -7.48 -26.21 -24.85
C LEU A 463 -6.14 -25.86 -25.50
N PHE A 464 -6.15 -24.78 -26.30
CA PHE A 464 -4.98 -24.26 -26.99
C PHE A 464 -4.62 -22.89 -26.44
N PHE A 465 -3.33 -22.68 -26.16
CA PHE A 465 -2.82 -21.44 -25.59
C PHE A 465 -1.75 -20.86 -26.51
N ASP A 466 -1.77 -19.55 -26.64
CA ASP A 466 -0.80 -18.83 -27.47
C ASP A 466 -0.39 -17.54 -26.75
N VAL A 467 0.90 -17.45 -26.46
CA VAL A 467 1.54 -16.41 -25.65
C VAL A 467 2.01 -15.28 -26.55
N VAL A 468 1.66 -14.06 -26.18
CA VAL A 468 2.13 -12.86 -26.88
C VAL A 468 2.56 -11.79 -25.90
N VAL A 469 3.81 -11.37 -26.02
CA VAL A 469 4.34 -10.19 -25.33
C VAL A 469 4.28 -9.01 -26.27
N THR A 470 3.54 -7.97 -25.88
CA THR A 470 3.39 -6.74 -26.66
C THR A 470 3.91 -5.53 -25.88
N SER A 471 4.35 -4.49 -26.56
CA SER A 471 4.76 -3.24 -25.92
C SER A 471 3.68 -2.17 -26.07
N PRO A 472 3.45 -1.32 -25.04
CA PRO A 472 2.60 -0.15 -25.18
C PRO A 472 3.23 0.93 -26.09
N PHE A 473 4.51 0.84 -26.45
CA PHE A 473 5.23 1.86 -27.24
C PHE A 473 5.31 1.59 -28.75
N LEU A 474 4.58 0.59 -29.26
CA LEU A 474 4.57 0.32 -30.71
C LEU A 474 3.94 1.51 -31.45
N THR A 475 4.66 2.11 -32.43
CA THR A 475 4.38 3.45 -33.00
C THR A 475 2.95 3.65 -33.47
N ARG A 476 2.32 2.61 -34.04
CA ARG A 476 0.94 2.70 -34.57
C ARG A 476 -0.14 2.72 -33.48
N ARG A 477 0.20 2.43 -32.22
CA ARG A 477 -0.74 2.16 -31.13
C ARG A 477 -0.56 3.07 -29.93
N PHE A 478 0.56 3.76 -29.88
CA PHE A 478 1.01 4.55 -28.76
C PHE A 478 0.00 5.63 -28.28
N GLN A 479 -0.66 6.33 -29.20
CA GLN A 479 -1.73 7.28 -28.83
C GLN A 479 -2.95 6.56 -28.20
N ARG A 480 -3.30 5.37 -28.72
CA ARG A 480 -4.42 4.57 -28.21
C ARG A 480 -4.11 3.98 -26.83
N THR A 481 -2.87 3.56 -26.59
CA THR A 481 -2.41 3.07 -25.28
C THR A 481 -2.29 4.18 -24.24
N ALA A 482 -1.98 5.41 -24.68
CA ALA A 482 -1.98 6.58 -23.82
C ALA A 482 -3.39 6.97 -23.37
N ALA A 483 -4.39 6.78 -24.25
CA ALA A 483 -5.79 7.06 -23.97
C ALA A 483 -6.48 5.95 -23.18
N ARG A 484 -6.23 4.67 -23.53
CA ARG A 484 -6.95 3.52 -22.99
C ARG A 484 -6.02 2.49 -22.36
N MET A 485 -6.31 2.18 -21.10
CA MET A 485 -5.58 1.20 -20.30
C MET A 485 -5.68 -0.21 -20.92
N GLY A 486 -4.58 -0.96 -20.95
CA GLY A 486 -4.53 -2.33 -21.51
C GLY A 486 -4.81 -2.44 -23.01
N CYS A 487 -4.76 -1.32 -23.75
CA CYS A 487 -5.08 -1.33 -25.17
C CYS A 487 -4.13 -2.24 -25.97
N ALA A 488 -2.84 -2.31 -25.62
CA ALA A 488 -1.89 -3.11 -26.38
C ALA A 488 -2.14 -4.60 -26.17
N ALA A 489 -2.25 -5.05 -24.91
CA ALA A 489 -2.55 -6.45 -24.59
C ALA A 489 -3.90 -6.89 -25.18
N ASN A 490 -4.97 -6.09 -25.01
CA ASN A 490 -6.29 -6.45 -25.54
C ASN A 490 -6.30 -6.55 -27.07
N THR A 491 -5.60 -5.65 -27.76
CA THR A 491 -5.48 -5.73 -29.22
C THR A 491 -4.67 -6.96 -29.64
N ALA A 492 -3.65 -7.33 -28.87
CA ALA A 492 -2.84 -8.51 -29.14
C ALA A 492 -3.65 -9.80 -28.94
N ALA A 493 -4.42 -9.90 -27.85
CA ALA A 493 -5.34 -11.01 -27.61
C ALA A 493 -6.38 -11.16 -28.73
N GLN A 494 -7.03 -10.06 -29.14
CA GLN A 494 -8.00 -10.07 -30.25
C GLN A 494 -7.39 -10.55 -31.56
N ARG A 495 -6.14 -10.16 -31.88
CA ARG A 495 -5.43 -10.64 -33.08
C ARG A 495 -5.16 -12.13 -33.02
N LYS A 496 -4.79 -12.66 -31.85
CA LYS A 496 -4.61 -14.10 -31.67
C LYS A 496 -5.94 -14.82 -31.82
N MET A 497 -7.02 -14.37 -31.18
CA MET A 497 -8.35 -14.95 -31.38
C MET A 497 -8.76 -14.98 -32.85
N HIS A 498 -8.57 -13.88 -33.58
CA HIS A 498 -8.86 -13.82 -35.01
C HIS A 498 -7.96 -14.73 -35.86
N LYS A 499 -6.69 -14.94 -35.45
CA LYS A 499 -5.77 -15.89 -36.10
C LYS A 499 -6.34 -17.32 -36.07
N TYR A 500 -7.06 -17.70 -35.01
CA TYR A 500 -7.56 -19.08 -34.80
C TYR A 500 -9.07 -19.26 -35.00
N SER A 501 -9.83 -18.20 -35.29
CA SER A 501 -11.31 -18.23 -35.34
C SER A 501 -11.92 -19.11 -36.45
N GLY A 502 -11.12 -19.63 -37.38
CA GLY A 502 -11.55 -20.57 -38.42
C GLY A 502 -10.98 -21.98 -38.27
N ILE A 503 -10.24 -22.26 -37.20
CA ILE A 503 -9.64 -23.58 -36.92
C ILE A 503 -10.18 -24.13 -35.61
N VAL A 504 -10.26 -23.28 -34.59
CA VAL A 504 -10.86 -23.66 -33.32
C VAL A 504 -12.37 -23.47 -33.43
N THR A 505 -13.11 -24.57 -33.35
CA THR A 505 -14.57 -24.59 -33.52
C THR A 505 -15.28 -23.80 -32.43
N ASP A 506 -14.87 -23.97 -31.17
CA ASP A 506 -15.38 -23.20 -30.03
C ASP A 506 -14.35 -22.17 -29.58
N PRO A 507 -14.63 -20.86 -29.67
CA PRO A 507 -13.73 -19.81 -29.18
C PRO A 507 -13.30 -19.96 -27.72
N GLU A 508 -14.07 -20.68 -26.91
CA GLU A 508 -13.76 -20.96 -25.51
C GLU A 508 -12.64 -22.01 -25.33
N ASP A 509 -12.32 -22.78 -26.38
CA ASP A 509 -11.20 -23.72 -26.42
C ASP A 509 -9.84 -23.05 -26.69
N PHE A 510 -9.86 -21.77 -27.08
CA PHE A 510 -8.65 -20.99 -27.31
C PHE A 510 -8.44 -19.92 -26.24
N VAL A 511 -7.24 -19.89 -25.67
CA VAL A 511 -6.86 -18.99 -24.58
C VAL A 511 -5.68 -18.10 -25.02
N PRO A 512 -5.92 -16.85 -25.44
CA PRO A 512 -4.84 -15.92 -25.76
C PRO A 512 -4.17 -15.44 -24.48
N ILE A 513 -2.88 -15.73 -24.28
CA ILE A 513 -2.08 -15.21 -23.15
C ILE A 513 -1.35 -13.93 -23.61
N ALA A 514 -2.03 -12.78 -23.53
CA ALA A 514 -1.47 -11.51 -24.00
C ALA A 514 -1.02 -10.63 -22.83
N ILE A 515 0.27 -10.25 -22.84
CA ILE A 515 0.94 -9.51 -21.76
C ILE A 515 1.62 -8.27 -22.34
N GLU A 516 1.43 -7.11 -21.70
CA GLU A 516 2.24 -5.92 -21.96
C GLU A 516 3.60 -6.00 -21.27
N THR A 517 4.64 -5.36 -21.81
CA THR A 517 6.00 -5.40 -21.26
C THR A 517 6.16 -4.84 -19.84
N TYR A 518 5.14 -4.16 -19.29
CA TYR A 518 5.08 -3.76 -17.87
C TYR A 518 4.16 -4.65 -17.03
N GLY A 519 3.83 -5.85 -17.50
CA GLY A 519 3.12 -6.88 -16.73
C GLY A 519 1.60 -6.82 -16.75
N ARG A 520 0.99 -5.93 -17.56
CA ARG A 520 -0.48 -5.89 -17.71
C ARG A 520 -0.98 -6.97 -18.67
N LEU A 521 -1.83 -7.85 -18.15
CA LEU A 521 -2.54 -8.88 -18.91
C LEU A 521 -3.75 -8.29 -19.65
N ALA A 522 -4.12 -8.90 -20.77
CA ALA A 522 -5.39 -8.59 -21.44
C ALA A 522 -6.58 -9.00 -20.57
N THR A 523 -7.71 -8.30 -20.73
CA THR A 523 -8.95 -8.60 -19.99
C THR A 523 -9.44 -10.02 -20.28
N ARG A 524 -9.38 -10.46 -21.55
CA ARG A 524 -9.73 -11.83 -21.96
C ARG A 524 -8.81 -12.87 -21.30
N THR A 525 -7.49 -12.66 -21.36
CA THR A 525 -6.51 -13.53 -20.67
C THR A 525 -6.85 -13.69 -19.19
N MET A 526 -7.12 -12.58 -18.48
CA MET A 526 -7.50 -12.63 -17.06
C MET A 526 -8.80 -13.39 -16.82
N ALA A 527 -9.82 -13.19 -17.66
CA ALA A 527 -11.11 -13.86 -17.55
C ALA A 527 -10.98 -15.38 -17.78
N ASP A 528 -10.23 -15.78 -18.80
CA ASP A 528 -10.00 -17.18 -19.14
C ASP A 528 -9.23 -17.88 -18.02
N LEU A 529 -8.14 -17.29 -17.54
CA LEU A 529 -7.38 -17.85 -16.44
C LEU A 529 -8.24 -18.02 -15.18
N ARG A 530 -9.06 -17.03 -14.81
CA ARG A 530 -10.00 -17.14 -13.67
C ARG A 530 -11.04 -18.23 -13.88
N ARG A 531 -11.49 -18.44 -15.11
CA ARG A 531 -12.38 -19.54 -15.47
C ARG A 531 -11.69 -20.89 -15.27
N LEU A 532 -10.44 -21.03 -15.69
CA LEU A 532 -9.70 -22.29 -15.60
C LEU A 532 -9.35 -22.67 -14.16
N THR A 533 -9.11 -21.69 -13.28
CA THR A 533 -8.74 -21.96 -11.88
C THR A 533 -9.91 -21.89 -10.90
N ARG A 534 -11.14 -21.61 -11.35
CA ARG A 534 -12.33 -21.42 -10.48
C ARG A 534 -12.64 -22.61 -9.56
N HIS A 535 -12.02 -23.74 -9.87
CA HIS A 535 -12.22 -25.04 -9.27
C HIS A 535 -11.05 -25.48 -8.37
N LEU A 536 -9.99 -24.68 -8.32
CA LEU A 536 -8.82 -24.90 -7.47
C LEU A 536 -9.05 -24.06 -6.20
N ASP A 537 -9.05 -24.68 -5.02
CA ASP A 537 -9.21 -24.02 -3.71
C ASP A 537 -8.08 -23.04 -3.37
N SER A 538 -7.15 -22.77 -4.29
CA SER A 538 -6.00 -21.90 -4.09
C SER A 538 -6.16 -20.57 -4.82
N ASP A 539 -6.14 -19.49 -4.04
CA ASP A 539 -6.17 -18.10 -4.48
C ASP A 539 -5.20 -17.82 -5.65
N PHE A 540 -5.75 -17.11 -6.64
CA PHE A 540 -5.24 -16.71 -7.96
C PHE A 540 -3.92 -15.91 -7.97
N THR A 541 -2.86 -16.42 -7.34
CA THR A 541 -1.63 -15.67 -7.03
C THR A 541 -0.42 -16.08 -7.87
N ILE A 542 -0.54 -17.14 -8.69
CA ILE A 542 0.64 -17.79 -9.28
C ILE A 542 1.08 -17.15 -10.61
N LEU A 543 0.14 -16.72 -11.47
CA LEU A 543 0.53 -16.02 -12.71
C LEU A 543 1.09 -14.62 -12.48
N SER A 544 0.69 -13.97 -11.38
CA SER A 544 1.34 -12.74 -10.95
C SER A 544 2.78 -12.99 -10.51
N ARG A 545 3.09 -14.11 -9.84
CA ARG A 545 4.46 -14.42 -9.39
C ARG A 545 5.42 -14.87 -10.51
N ALA A 546 4.87 -15.22 -11.68
CA ALA A 546 5.60 -15.75 -12.82
C ALA A 546 6.03 -14.69 -13.85
N ILE A 547 5.41 -13.50 -13.81
CA ILE A 547 5.70 -12.33 -14.66
C ILE A 547 6.38 -11.28 -13.80
#